data_AF-A0A3G6ZPZ4-F1
#
_entry.id   AF-A0A3G6ZPZ4-F1
#
_cell.length_a   1.000
_cell.length_b   1.000
_cell.length_c   1.000
_cell.angle_alpha   90.00
_cell.angle_beta   90.00
_cell.angle_gamma   90.00
#
_symmetry.space_group_name_H-M   'P 1'
#
loop_
_entity.id
_entity.type
_entity.pdbx_description
1 polymer ?
#
loop_
_entity_poly.entity_id
_entity_poly.type
_entity_poly.pdbx_seq_one_letter_code
_entity_poly.pdbx_strand_id
1 'polypeptide(L)'
;MTTSDTSPRTLPATADNALLAEAGTGTRVELRSVVKDYGPTRVLHGVDLDIAPGEFVSLLGPSGCGKTTALRVLAGLERATEGHILLGGSDVSSVPTNRRDIGMVFQSYSLLPHLRALENTAFGLRRRGVGKKDAAARAADALDLVGLGHLADRFPHQLSGGQQQRVALARALVTEPRVLLLDEPLSALDAKVRVQLRDEIRRIQLRLGITTVFVTHDQEEALAVSDRIAVMNAGRIEQIGTPEDLYLRPATPYVAAFVGVSSVVPGTVAVTGDAVEVWGVPLPLRLIEGAAPSAGEVEVFLRPENVRLAAADEAGVDAVVQESTFLGNSRRTLVHTADGSLVQVQHPVAERVQFGDRVRIAFASEPVVVRPRA
;
A
#
# COMPACT_ATOMS: atom_id res chain seq x y z
N MET A 1 24.17 19.70 11.35
CA MET A 1 23.64 20.17 10.04
C MET A 1 24.09 19.19 8.98
N THR A 2 23.33 18.12 8.75
CA THR A 2 23.57 17.20 7.63
C THR A 2 22.75 17.70 6.46
N THR A 3 23.43 18.10 5.39
CA THR A 3 22.82 18.39 4.10
C THR A 3 21.99 17.17 3.67
N SER A 4 20.67 17.32 3.64
CA SER A 4 19.80 16.31 3.06
C SER A 4 20.07 16.32 1.57
N ASP A 5 20.90 15.39 1.10
CA ASP A 5 21.17 15.17 -0.31
C ASP A 5 19.85 14.81 -1.01
N THR A 6 19.26 15.79 -1.67
CA THR A 6 17.91 15.77 -2.25
C THR A 6 17.88 15.27 -3.70
N SER A 7 19.02 14.92 -4.28
CA SER A 7 19.08 14.44 -5.66
C SER A 7 18.71 12.95 -5.72
N PRO A 8 17.86 12.51 -6.69
CA PRO A 8 17.60 11.09 -6.88
C PRO A 8 18.91 10.38 -7.19
N ARG A 9 19.37 9.52 -6.28
CA ARG A 9 20.67 8.87 -6.42
C ARG A 9 20.68 7.89 -7.59
N THR A 10 21.73 7.97 -8.39
CA THR A 10 21.97 7.02 -9.47
C THR A 10 22.35 5.67 -8.87
N LEU A 11 21.59 4.63 -9.18
CA LEU A 11 21.93 3.27 -8.79
C LEU A 11 23.18 2.80 -9.58
N PRO A 12 24.07 1.96 -8.98
CA PRO A 12 25.34 1.54 -9.59
C PRO A 12 25.13 0.86 -10.95
N ALA A 13 26.08 0.92 -11.88
CA ALA A 13 25.91 0.24 -13.16
C ALA A 13 25.79 -1.29 -12.97
N THR A 14 24.99 -1.96 -13.82
CA THR A 14 24.76 -3.41 -13.70
C THR A 14 26.07 -4.22 -13.75
N ALA A 15 27.05 -3.78 -14.56
CA ALA A 15 28.34 -4.46 -14.68
C ALA A 15 29.23 -4.33 -13.43
N ASP A 16 28.96 -3.33 -12.58
CA ASP A 16 29.79 -2.98 -11.42
C ASP A 16 29.20 -3.49 -10.10
N ASN A 17 28.10 -4.26 -10.14
CA ASN A 17 27.40 -4.73 -8.94
C ASN A 17 26.88 -6.16 -9.14
N ALA A 18 27.34 -7.10 -8.31
CA ALA A 18 27.00 -8.51 -8.47
C ALA A 18 25.50 -8.79 -8.36
N LEU A 19 24.78 -8.11 -7.45
CA LEU A 19 23.34 -8.30 -7.27
C LEU A 19 22.55 -7.90 -8.51
N LEU A 20 22.99 -6.86 -9.22
CA LEU A 20 22.35 -6.42 -10.45
C LEU A 20 22.68 -7.34 -11.63
N ALA A 21 23.91 -7.86 -11.69
CA ALA A 21 24.33 -8.77 -12.74
C ALA A 21 23.57 -10.11 -12.70
N GLU A 22 23.16 -10.56 -11.51
CA GLU A 22 22.45 -11.82 -11.28
C GLU A 22 20.92 -11.66 -11.22
N ALA A 23 20.39 -10.46 -11.53
CA ALA A 23 18.96 -10.17 -11.46
C ALA A 23 18.13 -11.12 -12.35
N GLY A 24 17.18 -11.84 -11.74
CA GLY A 24 16.26 -12.75 -12.40
C GLY A 24 14.88 -12.13 -12.67
N THR A 25 13.94 -12.92 -13.21
CA THR A 25 12.56 -12.49 -13.50
C THR A 25 11.61 -12.56 -12.29
N GLY A 26 12.15 -12.76 -11.07
CA GLY A 26 11.36 -12.97 -9.85
C GLY A 26 10.78 -14.39 -9.71
N THR A 27 9.96 -14.59 -8.68
CA THR A 27 9.33 -15.87 -8.33
C THR A 27 7.84 -15.64 -8.05
N ARG A 28 6.96 -16.39 -8.74
CA ARG A 28 5.52 -16.35 -8.45
C ARG A 28 5.25 -16.74 -7.00
N VAL A 29 4.38 -16.00 -6.32
CA VAL A 29 3.94 -16.29 -4.94
C VAL A 29 2.45 -16.56 -4.94
N GLU A 30 2.04 -17.68 -4.35
CA GLU A 30 0.64 -18.05 -4.24
C GLU A 30 0.29 -18.39 -2.79
N LEU A 31 -0.76 -17.76 -2.25
CA LEU A 31 -1.48 -18.21 -1.07
C LEU A 31 -2.77 -18.83 -1.57
N ARG A 32 -3.03 -20.09 -1.22
CA ARG A 32 -4.24 -20.83 -1.60
C ARG A 32 -5.04 -21.17 -0.37
N SER A 33 -6.18 -20.49 -0.22
CA SER A 33 -7.14 -20.63 0.88
C SER A 33 -6.46 -20.63 2.27
N VAL A 34 -5.51 -19.72 2.48
CA VAL A 34 -4.70 -19.69 3.70
C VAL A 34 -5.54 -19.25 4.90
N VAL A 35 -5.63 -20.11 5.90
CA VAL A 35 -6.30 -19.86 7.18
C VAL A 35 -5.25 -19.78 8.28
N LYS A 36 -5.46 -18.87 9.24
CA LYS A 36 -4.61 -18.78 10.43
C LYS A 36 -5.46 -18.50 11.66
N ASP A 37 -5.39 -19.43 12.59
CA ASP A 37 -6.02 -19.36 13.90
C ASP A 37 -4.94 -19.15 14.98
N TYR A 38 -5.28 -18.32 15.97
CA TYR A 38 -4.54 -18.16 17.23
C TYR A 38 -5.45 -18.59 18.38
N GLY A 39 -5.35 -19.85 18.78
CA GLY A 39 -6.30 -20.45 19.70
C GLY A 39 -7.72 -20.41 19.11
N PRO A 40 -8.72 -19.82 19.80
CA PRO A 40 -10.09 -19.72 19.30
C PRO A 40 -10.28 -18.61 18.25
N THR A 41 -9.30 -17.72 18.07
CA THR A 41 -9.45 -16.54 17.21
C THR A 41 -8.91 -16.81 15.82
N ARG A 42 -9.81 -16.86 14.83
CA ARG A 42 -9.44 -16.87 13.41
C ARG A 42 -9.04 -15.47 12.96
N VAL A 43 -7.83 -15.35 12.41
CA VAL A 43 -7.23 -14.09 11.95
C VAL A 43 -7.15 -14.01 10.43
N LEU A 44 -6.94 -15.14 9.74
CA LEU A 44 -7.04 -15.23 8.28
C LEU A 44 -8.15 -16.21 7.91
N HIS A 45 -9.05 -15.82 7.02
CA HIS A 45 -10.29 -16.56 6.74
C HIS A 45 -10.30 -17.17 5.33
N GLY A 46 -9.20 -17.82 4.93
CA GLY A 46 -9.05 -18.40 3.59
C GLY A 46 -8.61 -17.34 2.60
N VAL A 47 -7.38 -16.86 2.77
CA VAL A 47 -6.78 -15.85 1.89
C VAL A 47 -6.24 -16.52 0.63
N ASP A 48 -6.78 -16.08 -0.51
CA ASP A 48 -6.29 -16.42 -1.85
C ASP A 48 -5.57 -15.22 -2.46
N LEU A 49 -4.31 -15.39 -2.83
CA LEU A 49 -3.48 -14.34 -3.39
C LEU A 49 -2.51 -14.93 -4.41
N ASP A 50 -2.45 -14.33 -5.60
CA ASP A 50 -1.53 -14.70 -6.67
C ASP A 50 -0.74 -13.48 -7.12
N ILE A 51 0.59 -13.60 -7.00
CA ILE A 51 1.57 -12.56 -7.29
C ILE A 51 2.48 -13.07 -8.39
N ALA A 52 2.50 -12.35 -9.52
CA ALA A 52 3.31 -12.68 -10.67
C ALA A 52 4.82 -12.51 -10.37
N PRO A 53 5.70 -13.26 -11.08
CA PRO A 53 7.13 -13.05 -11.00
C PRO A 53 7.52 -11.58 -11.27
N GLY A 54 8.27 -11.00 -10.34
CA GLY A 54 8.77 -9.63 -10.41
C GLY A 54 7.76 -8.55 -10.06
N GLU A 55 6.53 -8.93 -9.68
CA GLU A 55 5.47 -8.00 -9.30
C GLU A 55 5.73 -7.41 -7.89
N PHE A 56 5.36 -6.15 -7.72
CA PHE A 56 5.27 -5.48 -6.42
C PHE A 56 3.81 -5.43 -5.98
N VAL A 57 3.45 -6.22 -4.98
CA VAL A 57 2.10 -6.26 -4.41
C VAL A 57 2.08 -5.70 -3.01
N SER A 58 1.18 -4.75 -2.75
CA SER A 58 0.95 -4.28 -1.38
C SER A 58 -0.24 -4.97 -0.73
N LEU A 59 -0.10 -5.35 0.54
CA LEU A 59 -1.21 -5.65 1.43
C LEU A 59 -1.58 -4.36 2.16
N LEU A 60 -2.77 -3.84 1.89
CA LEU A 60 -3.29 -2.59 2.44
C LEU A 60 -4.54 -2.87 3.27
N GLY A 61 -4.72 -2.21 4.41
CA GLY A 61 -5.88 -2.43 5.26
C GLY A 61 -5.69 -1.81 6.64
N PRO A 62 -6.74 -1.72 7.47
CA PRO A 62 -6.65 -1.13 8.80
C PRO A 62 -5.77 -1.97 9.72
N SER A 63 -5.33 -1.36 10.83
CA SER A 63 -4.60 -2.07 11.88
C SER A 63 -5.41 -3.27 12.37
N GLY A 64 -4.76 -4.42 12.53
CA GLY A 64 -5.41 -5.65 13.01
C GLY A 64 -6.15 -6.48 11.96
N CYS A 65 -6.23 -6.08 10.68
CA CYS A 65 -6.93 -6.88 9.66
C CYS A 65 -6.18 -8.14 9.16
N GLY A 66 -4.99 -8.43 9.71
CA GLY A 66 -4.26 -9.67 9.40
C GLY A 66 -3.09 -9.55 8.41
N LYS A 67 -2.73 -8.35 7.92
CA LYS A 67 -1.63 -8.15 6.95
C LYS A 67 -0.30 -8.75 7.41
N THR A 68 0.17 -8.37 8.60
CA THR A 68 1.42 -8.88 9.19
C THR A 68 1.33 -10.38 9.45
N THR A 69 0.16 -10.91 9.81
CA THR A 69 -0.06 -12.36 9.95
C THR A 69 0.11 -13.07 8.61
N ALA A 70 -0.50 -12.57 7.53
CA ALA A 70 -0.34 -13.12 6.19
C ALA A 70 1.12 -13.09 5.74
N LEU A 71 1.82 -11.97 5.98
CA LEU A 71 3.24 -11.81 5.65
C LEU A 71 4.12 -12.80 6.44
N ARG A 72 3.88 -12.98 7.74
CA ARG A 72 4.63 -13.92 8.59
C ARG A 72 4.37 -15.38 8.22
N VAL A 73 3.14 -15.70 7.83
CA VAL A 73 2.77 -17.03 7.31
C VAL A 73 3.51 -17.31 6.00
N LEU A 74 3.52 -16.34 5.07
CA LEU A 74 4.30 -16.41 3.83
C LEU A 74 5.81 -16.61 4.10
N ALA A 75 6.37 -15.84 5.03
CA ALA A 75 7.77 -15.96 5.47
C ALA A 75 8.08 -17.31 6.14
N GLY A 76 7.07 -18.05 6.60
CA GLY A 76 7.22 -19.27 7.38
C GLY A 76 7.58 -19.03 8.84
N LEU A 77 7.49 -17.78 9.32
CA LEU A 77 7.64 -17.42 10.73
C LEU A 77 6.44 -17.89 11.56
N GLU A 78 5.29 -18.00 10.91
CA GLU A 78 4.08 -18.60 11.44
C GLU A 78 3.64 -19.73 10.51
N ARG A 79 3.12 -20.83 11.08
CA ARG A 79 2.47 -21.87 10.29
C ARG A 79 1.01 -21.49 10.05
N ALA A 80 0.55 -21.66 8.80
CA ALA A 80 -0.88 -21.62 8.49
C ALA A 80 -1.60 -22.77 9.22
N THR A 81 -2.85 -22.55 9.60
CA THR A 81 -3.72 -23.60 10.14
C THR A 81 -4.25 -24.48 9.01
N GLU A 82 -4.66 -23.86 7.90
CA GLU A 82 -5.13 -24.53 6.68
C GLU A 82 -4.63 -23.78 5.44
N GLY A 83 -4.74 -24.42 4.27
CA GLY A 83 -4.31 -23.87 2.99
C GLY A 83 -2.82 -24.08 2.70
N HIS A 84 -2.39 -23.57 1.54
CA HIS A 84 -1.05 -23.79 1.00
C HIS A 84 -0.35 -22.49 0.61
N ILE A 85 0.97 -22.48 0.72
CA ILE A 85 1.85 -21.41 0.25
C ILE A 85 2.76 -21.99 -0.81
N LEU A 86 2.72 -21.45 -2.02
CA LEU A 86 3.57 -21.91 -3.13
C LEU A 86 4.52 -20.81 -3.56
N LEU A 87 5.78 -21.19 -3.81
CA LEU A 87 6.82 -20.30 -4.36
C LEU A 87 7.37 -20.89 -5.65
N GLY A 88 7.02 -20.27 -6.79
CA GLY A 88 7.37 -20.77 -8.12
C GLY A 88 6.80 -22.17 -8.38
N GLY A 89 5.57 -22.41 -7.93
CA GLY A 89 4.86 -23.70 -8.08
C GLY A 89 5.18 -24.77 -7.02
N SER A 90 6.22 -24.58 -6.20
CA SER A 90 6.57 -25.52 -5.12
C SER A 90 5.87 -25.16 -3.82
N ASP A 91 5.15 -26.11 -3.20
CA ASP A 91 4.56 -25.94 -1.87
C ASP A 91 5.67 -25.83 -0.80
N VAL A 92 5.68 -24.69 -0.10
CA VAL A 92 6.64 -24.39 0.98
C VAL A 92 5.99 -24.32 2.37
N SER A 93 4.72 -24.71 2.50
CA SER A 93 3.92 -24.54 3.72
C SER A 93 4.58 -25.17 4.96
N SER A 94 5.24 -26.31 4.79
CA SER A 94 5.98 -27.01 5.86
C SER A 94 7.47 -26.67 5.92
N VAL A 95 7.99 -25.94 4.93
CA VAL A 95 9.42 -25.56 4.85
C VAL A 95 9.70 -24.51 5.93
N PRO A 96 10.73 -24.71 6.78
CA PRO A 96 11.13 -23.71 7.78
C PRO A 96 11.63 -22.41 7.14
N THR A 97 11.45 -21.27 7.81
CA THR A 97 11.84 -19.93 7.33
C THR A 97 13.24 -19.87 6.72
N ASN A 98 14.24 -20.48 7.38
CA ASN A 98 15.64 -20.43 6.96
C ASN A 98 15.94 -21.21 5.66
N ARG A 99 14.98 -21.99 5.16
CA ARG A 99 15.07 -22.76 3.90
C ARG A 99 14.06 -22.30 2.84
N ARG A 100 13.32 -21.22 3.08
CA ARG A 100 12.34 -20.67 2.10
C ARG A 100 12.96 -19.70 1.09
N ASP A 101 14.22 -19.31 1.28
CA ASP A 101 14.92 -18.33 0.43
C ASP A 101 14.15 -17.02 0.22
N ILE A 102 13.61 -16.50 1.32
CA ILE A 102 12.89 -15.22 1.40
C ILE A 102 13.75 -14.21 2.16
N GLY A 103 13.81 -12.97 1.66
CA GLY A 103 14.38 -11.83 2.35
C GLY A 103 13.26 -11.06 3.05
N MET A 104 13.46 -10.67 4.31
CA MET A 104 12.46 -9.93 5.07
C MET A 104 13.05 -8.69 5.74
N VAL A 105 12.34 -7.58 5.61
CA VAL A 105 12.60 -6.34 6.35
C VAL A 105 11.47 -6.15 7.35
N PHE A 106 11.82 -6.17 8.64
CA PHE A 106 10.87 -6.01 9.74
C PHE A 106 10.63 -4.54 10.07
N GLN A 107 9.47 -4.25 10.66
CA GLN A 107 9.07 -2.91 11.12
C GLN A 107 10.12 -2.23 12.04
N SER A 108 10.75 -2.98 12.95
CA SER A 108 11.77 -2.45 13.87
C SER A 108 13.20 -2.48 13.31
N TYR A 109 13.37 -2.77 12.02
CA TYR A 109 14.63 -2.97 11.29
C TYR A 109 15.46 -4.18 11.77
N SER A 110 15.35 -4.53 13.05
CA SER A 110 16.01 -5.66 13.71
C SER A 110 17.52 -5.71 13.43
N LEU A 111 18.18 -4.55 13.36
CA LEU A 111 19.64 -4.48 13.22
C LEU A 111 20.33 -4.95 14.50
N LEU A 112 21.45 -5.65 14.34
CA LEU A 112 22.29 -6.10 15.45
C LEU A 112 23.12 -4.90 15.92
N PRO A 113 22.86 -4.37 17.14
CA PRO A 113 23.40 -3.06 17.56
C PRO A 113 24.91 -3.06 17.78
N HIS A 114 25.50 -4.24 18.00
CA HIS A 114 26.92 -4.46 18.22
C HIS A 114 27.71 -4.74 16.94
N LEU A 115 27.05 -4.78 15.78
CA LEU A 115 27.67 -4.99 14.48
C LEU A 115 27.62 -3.70 13.66
N ARG A 116 28.63 -3.44 12.84
CA ARG A 116 28.63 -2.33 11.87
C ARG A 116 27.65 -2.60 10.72
N ALA A 117 27.38 -1.61 9.87
CA ALA A 117 26.47 -1.75 8.73
C ALA A 117 26.91 -2.86 7.77
N LEU A 118 28.21 -2.95 7.46
CA LEU A 118 28.78 -4.02 6.63
C LEU A 118 28.56 -5.41 7.27
N GLU A 119 28.75 -5.51 8.58
CA GLU A 119 28.63 -6.77 9.32
C GLU A 119 27.18 -7.20 9.50
N ASN A 120 26.27 -6.25 9.72
CA ASN A 120 24.83 -6.47 9.70
C ASN A 120 24.40 -7.06 8.35
N THR A 121 24.86 -6.44 7.27
CA THR A 121 24.55 -6.87 5.90
C THR A 121 25.15 -8.25 5.62
N ALA A 122 26.42 -8.49 5.93
CA ALA A 122 27.08 -9.79 5.71
C ALA A 122 26.57 -10.94 6.61
N PHE A 123 25.75 -10.68 7.63
CA PHE A 123 25.37 -11.65 8.65
C PHE A 123 24.69 -12.90 8.06
N GLY A 124 23.72 -12.72 7.16
CA GLY A 124 22.97 -13.81 6.54
C GLY A 124 23.86 -14.74 5.71
N LEU A 125 24.78 -14.16 4.93
CA LEU A 125 25.76 -14.91 4.13
C LEU A 125 26.70 -15.75 5.00
N ARG A 126 27.22 -15.18 6.10
CA ARG A 126 28.09 -15.90 7.04
C ARG A 126 27.36 -17.08 7.69
N ARG A 127 26.06 -16.90 8.02
CA ARG A 127 25.23 -17.99 8.56
C ARG A 127 24.96 -19.10 7.54
N ARG A 128 25.00 -18.80 6.24
CA ARG A 128 24.94 -19.76 5.14
C ARG A 128 26.30 -20.40 4.82
N GLY A 129 27.37 -20.07 5.56
CA GLY A 129 28.70 -20.64 5.37
C GLY A 129 29.53 -19.98 4.27
N VAL A 130 29.11 -18.84 3.73
CA VAL A 130 29.89 -18.08 2.74
C VAL A 130 31.18 -17.55 3.41
N GLY A 131 32.30 -17.70 2.70
CA GLY A 131 33.61 -17.27 3.18
C GLY A 131 33.64 -15.80 3.59
N LYS A 132 34.38 -15.46 4.65
CA LYS A 132 34.38 -14.10 5.24
C LYS A 132 34.69 -13.00 4.22
N LYS A 133 35.62 -13.25 3.29
CA LYS A 133 36.04 -12.30 2.25
C LYS A 133 34.90 -12.06 1.24
N ASP A 134 34.32 -13.14 0.72
CA ASP A 134 33.24 -13.06 -0.27
C ASP A 134 31.96 -12.47 0.34
N ALA A 135 31.64 -12.82 1.59
CA ALA A 135 30.51 -12.25 2.31
C ALA A 135 30.68 -10.73 2.54
N ALA A 136 31.91 -10.26 2.76
CA ALA A 136 32.19 -8.83 2.91
C ALA A 136 32.09 -8.10 1.57
N ALA A 137 32.57 -8.69 0.48
CA ALA A 137 32.46 -8.11 -0.87
C ALA A 137 30.98 -7.96 -1.29
N ARG A 138 30.18 -9.03 -1.22
CA ARG A 138 28.75 -8.99 -1.52
C ARG A 138 27.98 -8.01 -0.62
N ALA A 139 28.35 -7.91 0.65
CA ALA A 139 27.76 -6.96 1.57
C ALA A 139 28.10 -5.50 1.22
N ALA A 140 29.31 -5.24 0.69
CA ALA A 140 29.66 -3.92 0.19
C ALA A 140 28.81 -3.56 -1.04
N ASP A 141 28.69 -4.47 -2.01
CA ASP A 141 27.83 -4.28 -3.19
C ASP A 141 26.36 -4.03 -2.82
N ALA A 142 25.85 -4.75 -1.81
CA ALA A 142 24.49 -4.53 -1.29
C ALA A 142 24.33 -3.17 -0.62
N LEU A 143 25.34 -2.70 0.12
CA LEU A 143 25.34 -1.37 0.71
C LEU A 143 25.44 -0.28 -0.35
N ASP A 144 26.22 -0.48 -1.42
CA ASP A 144 26.31 0.46 -2.54
C ASP A 144 25.00 0.55 -3.30
N LEU A 145 24.28 -0.57 -3.49
CA LEU A 145 22.96 -0.59 -4.11
C LEU A 145 21.94 0.30 -3.37
N VAL A 146 22.02 0.36 -2.04
CA VAL A 146 21.17 1.24 -1.20
C VAL A 146 21.84 2.60 -0.89
N GLY A 147 22.96 2.92 -1.54
CA GLY A 147 23.67 4.18 -1.41
C GLY A 147 24.34 4.42 -0.05
N LEU A 148 24.77 3.35 0.62
CA LEU A 148 25.36 3.36 1.97
C LEU A 148 26.80 2.83 2.05
N GLY A 149 27.50 2.56 0.94
CA GLY A 149 28.89 2.07 0.99
C GLY A 149 29.82 2.95 1.82
N HIS A 150 29.69 4.28 1.70
CA HIS A 150 30.44 5.25 2.50
C HIS A 150 30.14 5.22 4.02
N LEU A 151 29.11 4.49 4.45
CA LEU A 151 28.73 4.30 5.86
C LEU A 151 28.91 2.86 6.35
N ALA A 152 29.61 2.01 5.57
CA ALA A 152 29.83 0.59 5.88
C ALA A 152 30.38 0.34 7.30
N ASP A 153 31.22 1.24 7.80
CA ASP A 153 31.86 1.14 9.11
C ASP A 153 31.03 1.71 10.28
N ARG A 154 29.82 2.23 10.03
CA ARG A 154 28.98 2.80 11.11
C ARG A 154 28.21 1.73 11.85
N PHE A 155 28.07 1.91 13.16
CA PHE A 155 27.12 1.14 13.98
C PHE A 155 25.69 1.69 13.83
N PRO A 156 24.63 0.89 14.06
CA PRO A 156 23.24 1.33 13.94
C PRO A 156 22.91 2.61 14.70
N HIS A 157 23.42 2.78 15.92
CA HIS A 157 23.19 4.00 16.73
C HIS A 157 23.85 5.27 16.15
N GLN A 158 24.72 5.14 15.15
CA GLN A 158 25.38 6.25 14.45
C GLN A 158 24.68 6.59 13.11
N LEU A 159 23.59 5.88 12.78
CA LEU A 159 22.83 6.02 11.55
C LEU A 159 21.46 6.63 11.83
N SER A 160 20.96 7.46 10.92
CA SER A 160 19.57 7.94 10.94
C SER A 160 18.58 6.79 10.73
N GLY A 161 17.31 6.97 11.11
CA GLY A 161 16.28 5.94 10.90
C GLY A 161 16.17 5.46 9.45
N GLY A 162 16.21 6.40 8.49
CA GLY A 162 16.19 6.05 7.06
C GLY A 162 17.47 5.33 6.58
N GLN A 163 18.62 5.61 7.19
CA GLN A 163 19.86 4.87 6.91
C GLN A 163 19.80 3.46 7.51
N GLN A 164 19.29 3.30 8.73
CA GLN A 164 19.09 1.99 9.35
C GLN A 164 18.15 1.11 8.52
N GLN A 165 17.07 1.70 8.01
CA GLN A 165 16.13 1.02 7.12
C GLN A 165 16.80 0.52 5.84
N ARG A 166 17.65 1.34 5.21
CA ARG A 166 18.45 0.93 4.04
C ARG A 166 19.45 -0.17 4.35
N VAL A 167 20.09 -0.16 5.53
CA VAL A 167 20.94 -1.28 5.97
C VAL A 167 20.11 -2.56 6.12
N ALA A 168 18.89 -2.48 6.66
CA ALA A 168 18.00 -3.62 6.79
C ALA A 168 17.58 -4.18 5.40
N LEU A 169 17.30 -3.29 4.43
CA LEU A 169 17.02 -3.66 3.05
C LEU A 169 18.24 -4.32 2.39
N ALA A 170 19.44 -3.73 2.50
CA ALA A 170 20.67 -4.33 1.98
C ALA A 170 20.91 -5.73 2.57
N ARG A 171 20.71 -5.89 3.88
CA ARG A 171 20.82 -7.18 4.57
C ARG A 171 19.82 -8.22 4.06
N ALA A 172 18.62 -7.81 3.66
CA ALA A 172 17.65 -8.72 3.07
C ALA A 172 18.02 -9.11 1.64
N LEU A 173 18.53 -8.16 0.85
CA LEU A 173 18.86 -8.35 -0.57
C LEU A 173 20.16 -9.12 -0.81
N VAL A 174 21.16 -8.97 0.06
CA VAL A 174 22.50 -9.56 -0.09
C VAL A 174 22.49 -11.09 -0.19
N THR A 175 21.44 -11.75 0.31
CA THR A 175 21.27 -13.21 0.22
C THR A 175 20.63 -13.67 -1.09
N GLU A 176 20.41 -12.75 -2.06
CA GLU A 176 19.71 -12.97 -3.33
C GLU A 176 18.41 -13.77 -3.15
N PRO A 177 17.47 -13.27 -2.31
CA PRO A 177 16.26 -14.02 -2.04
C PRO A 177 15.35 -14.09 -3.27
N ARG A 178 14.53 -15.13 -3.34
CA ARG A 178 13.52 -15.32 -4.40
C ARG A 178 12.39 -14.29 -4.30
N VAL A 179 12.07 -13.89 -3.07
CA VAL A 179 10.97 -12.97 -2.73
C VAL A 179 11.44 -12.03 -1.62
N LEU A 180 11.10 -10.75 -1.75
CA LEU A 180 11.33 -9.73 -0.75
C LEU A 180 10.03 -9.41 0.00
N LEU A 181 10.04 -9.48 1.32
CA LEU A 181 8.92 -9.14 2.19
C LEU A 181 9.26 -7.90 3.00
N LEU A 182 8.37 -6.90 2.98
CA LEU A 182 8.57 -5.63 3.67
C LEU A 182 7.39 -5.39 4.62
N ASP A 183 7.63 -5.41 5.93
CA ASP A 183 6.61 -5.27 6.97
C ASP A 183 6.62 -3.86 7.58
N GLU A 184 5.69 -3.01 7.16
CA GLU A 184 5.59 -1.59 7.53
C GLU A 184 6.94 -0.84 7.51
N PRO A 185 7.73 -0.97 6.42
CA PRO A 185 9.12 -0.54 6.36
C PRO A 185 9.32 0.98 6.53
N LEU A 186 8.27 1.78 6.38
CA LEU A 186 8.35 3.24 6.37
C LEU A 186 7.62 3.92 7.55
N SER A 187 7.01 3.13 8.43
CA SER A 187 6.12 3.60 9.50
C SER A 187 6.82 4.53 10.52
N ALA A 188 8.10 4.29 10.82
CA ALA A 188 8.86 5.03 11.81
C ALA A 188 9.66 6.23 11.25
N LEU A 189 9.37 6.66 10.02
CA LEU A 189 10.11 7.71 9.31
C LEU A 189 9.30 9.00 9.17
N ASP A 190 9.99 10.14 9.13
CA ASP A 190 9.38 11.43 8.78
C ASP A 190 8.91 11.46 7.32
N ALA A 191 7.96 12.35 7.00
CA ALA A 191 7.28 12.37 5.71
C ALA A 191 8.24 12.54 4.52
N LYS A 192 9.27 13.39 4.63
CA LYS A 192 10.21 13.63 3.52
C LYS A 192 11.08 12.40 3.27
N VAL A 193 11.63 11.82 4.33
CA VAL A 193 12.48 10.63 4.23
C VAL A 193 11.67 9.41 3.77
N ARG A 194 10.40 9.30 4.20
CA ARG A 194 9.45 8.26 3.77
C ARG A 194 9.26 8.27 2.25
N VAL A 195 8.91 9.42 1.66
CA VAL A 195 8.71 9.55 0.21
C VAL A 195 9.98 9.17 -0.56
N GLN A 196 11.14 9.66 -0.12
CA GLN A 196 12.42 9.33 -0.76
C GLN A 196 12.73 7.83 -0.72
N LEU A 197 12.53 7.19 0.43
CA LEU A 197 12.80 5.76 0.59
C LEU A 197 11.80 4.89 -0.14
N ARG A 198 10.53 5.29 -0.18
CA ARG A 198 9.49 4.64 -0.97
C ARG A 198 9.92 4.54 -2.45
N ASP A 199 10.33 5.67 -3.04
CA ASP A 199 10.73 5.73 -4.44
C ASP A 199 12.02 4.94 -4.70
N GLU A 200 12.94 4.92 -3.73
CA GLU A 200 14.19 4.15 -3.78
C GLU A 200 13.94 2.64 -3.71
N ILE A 201 13.04 2.17 -2.83
CA ILE A 201 12.62 0.76 -2.74
C ILE A 201 12.04 0.31 -4.09
N ARG A 202 11.13 1.09 -4.68
CA ARG A 202 10.53 0.77 -5.99
C ARG A 202 11.61 0.70 -7.07
N ARG A 203 12.54 1.65 -7.10
CA ARG A 203 13.62 1.66 -8.10
C ARG A 203 14.56 0.46 -7.98
N ILE A 204 14.93 0.08 -6.75
CA ILE A 204 15.77 -1.09 -6.48
C ILE A 204 15.02 -2.36 -6.91
N GLN A 205 13.74 -2.48 -6.53
CA GLN A 205 12.91 -3.63 -6.89
C GLN A 205 12.80 -3.79 -8.41
N LEU A 206 12.48 -2.71 -9.14
CA LEU A 206 12.39 -2.72 -10.61
C LEU A 206 13.71 -3.13 -11.27
N ARG A 207 14.84 -2.67 -10.73
CA ARG A 207 16.15 -3.05 -11.26
C ARG A 207 16.52 -4.51 -10.99
N LEU A 208 16.12 -5.06 -9.84
CA LEU A 208 16.41 -6.44 -9.47
C LEU A 208 15.41 -7.44 -10.06
N GLY A 209 14.22 -6.98 -10.50
CA GLY A 209 13.14 -7.87 -10.93
C GLY A 209 12.61 -8.77 -9.80
N ILE A 210 12.86 -8.41 -8.54
CA ILE A 210 12.53 -9.25 -7.39
C ILE A 210 11.03 -9.13 -7.05
N THR A 211 10.38 -10.27 -6.83
CA THR A 211 8.97 -10.29 -6.41
C THR A 211 8.86 -9.77 -4.99
N THR A 212 8.00 -8.78 -4.77
CA THR A 212 7.97 -8.03 -3.52
C THR A 212 6.56 -7.97 -2.94
N VAL A 213 6.44 -8.30 -1.65
CA VAL A 213 5.22 -8.10 -0.88
C VAL A 213 5.46 -7.00 0.15
N PHE A 214 4.65 -5.94 0.08
CA PHE A 214 4.78 -4.76 0.94
C PHE A 214 3.55 -4.61 1.83
N VAL A 215 3.73 -4.60 3.14
CA VAL A 215 2.65 -4.36 4.09
C VAL A 215 2.68 -2.91 4.53
N THR A 216 1.55 -2.22 4.39
CA THR A 216 1.37 -0.88 4.95
C THR A 216 -0.08 -0.65 5.37
N HIS A 217 -0.27 0.35 6.22
CA HIS A 217 -1.58 0.94 6.51
C HIS A 217 -1.75 2.30 5.84
N ASP A 218 -0.71 2.83 5.19
CA ASP A 218 -0.71 4.10 4.48
C ASP A 218 -1.11 3.86 3.01
N GLN A 219 -2.19 4.52 2.60
CA GLN A 219 -2.75 4.36 1.26
C GLN A 219 -1.88 5.03 0.20
N GLU A 220 -1.30 6.20 0.50
CA GLU A 220 -0.43 6.92 -0.43
C GLU A 220 0.85 6.13 -0.71
N GLU A 221 1.35 5.40 0.28
CA GLU A 221 2.43 4.44 0.06
C GLU A 221 2.02 3.36 -0.93
N ALA A 222 0.94 2.62 -0.63
CA ALA A 222 0.49 1.50 -1.45
C ALA A 222 0.17 1.92 -2.89
N LEU A 223 -0.56 3.03 -3.07
CA LEU A 223 -0.95 3.55 -4.38
C LEU A 223 0.25 4.00 -5.22
N ALA A 224 1.36 4.44 -4.61
CA ALA A 224 2.50 4.99 -5.33
C ALA A 224 3.53 3.95 -5.80
N VAL A 225 3.66 2.79 -5.13
CA VAL A 225 4.73 1.82 -5.45
C VAL A 225 4.25 0.49 -6.02
N SER A 226 2.97 0.19 -5.89
CA SER A 226 2.49 -1.17 -6.17
C SER A 226 2.01 -1.31 -7.60
N ASP A 227 2.31 -2.45 -8.21
CA ASP A 227 1.65 -2.87 -9.44
C ASP A 227 0.20 -3.26 -9.15
N ARG A 228 -0.02 -3.99 -8.05
CA ARG A 228 -1.33 -4.34 -7.51
C ARG A 228 -1.40 -4.20 -6.00
N ILE A 229 -2.58 -3.93 -5.49
CA ILE A 229 -2.83 -3.80 -4.05
C ILE A 229 -3.95 -4.76 -3.68
N ALA A 230 -3.71 -5.62 -2.69
CA ALA A 230 -4.73 -6.41 -2.03
C ALA A 230 -5.25 -5.64 -0.81
N VAL A 231 -6.50 -5.19 -0.89
CA VAL A 231 -7.19 -4.53 0.22
C VAL A 231 -7.73 -5.61 1.15
N MET A 232 -7.23 -5.63 2.38
CA MET A 232 -7.58 -6.57 3.42
C MET A 232 -8.55 -5.97 4.44
N ASN A 233 -9.58 -6.72 4.77
CA ASN A 233 -10.56 -6.41 5.80
C ASN A 233 -10.85 -7.66 6.62
N ALA A 234 -10.79 -7.56 7.95
CA ALA A 234 -11.11 -8.66 8.87
C ALA A 234 -10.56 -10.03 8.44
N GLY A 235 -9.29 -10.10 8.02
CA GLY A 235 -8.63 -11.35 7.63
C GLY A 235 -9.02 -11.92 6.27
N ARG A 236 -9.68 -11.14 5.41
CA ARG A 236 -10.02 -11.47 4.02
C ARG A 236 -9.45 -10.42 3.08
N ILE A 237 -9.23 -10.80 1.82
CA ILE A 237 -8.99 -9.84 0.73
C ILE A 237 -10.36 -9.46 0.16
N GLU A 238 -10.72 -8.18 0.26
CA GLU A 238 -11.95 -7.61 -0.30
C GLU A 238 -11.84 -7.43 -1.81
N GLN A 239 -10.68 -6.93 -2.25
CA GLN A 239 -10.38 -6.71 -3.65
C GLN A 239 -8.87 -6.71 -3.84
N ILE A 240 -8.43 -7.21 -4.99
CA ILE A 240 -7.07 -7.03 -5.48
C ILE A 240 -7.13 -6.47 -6.90
N GLY A 241 -6.37 -5.41 -7.16
CA GLY A 241 -6.36 -4.73 -8.45
C GLY A 241 -5.24 -3.72 -8.54
N THR A 242 -5.14 -3.04 -9.67
CA THR A 242 -4.21 -1.91 -9.81
C THR A 242 -4.66 -0.76 -8.89
N PRO A 243 -3.75 0.17 -8.52
CA PRO A 243 -4.12 1.38 -7.78
C PRO A 243 -5.32 2.12 -8.39
N GLU A 244 -5.33 2.28 -9.73
CA GLU A 244 -6.42 2.94 -10.46
C GLU A 244 -7.73 2.14 -10.37
N ASP A 245 -7.68 0.81 -10.49
CA ASP A 245 -8.87 -0.04 -10.36
C ASP A 245 -9.51 0.07 -8.98
N LEU A 246 -8.71 0.02 -7.92
CA LEU A 246 -9.25 0.13 -6.56
C LEU A 246 -9.88 1.50 -6.31
N TYR A 247 -9.33 2.54 -6.91
CA TYR A 247 -9.81 3.90 -6.71
C TYR A 247 -11.07 4.20 -7.53
N LEU A 248 -11.05 3.89 -8.83
CA LEU A 248 -12.08 4.24 -9.83
C LEU A 248 -13.15 3.15 -10.00
N ARG A 249 -12.80 1.90 -9.68
CA ARG A 249 -13.65 0.71 -9.86
C ARG A 249 -13.63 -0.19 -8.61
N PRO A 250 -13.92 0.36 -7.41
CA PRO A 250 -14.00 -0.46 -6.21
C PRO A 250 -15.13 -1.50 -6.35
N ALA A 251 -14.84 -2.74 -6.00
CA ALA A 251 -15.73 -3.88 -6.11
C ALA A 251 -16.61 -4.05 -4.86
N THR A 252 -16.33 -3.34 -3.77
CA THR A 252 -17.18 -3.36 -2.57
C THR A 252 -17.33 -1.95 -1.99
N PRO A 253 -18.44 -1.67 -1.28
CA PRO A 253 -18.59 -0.43 -0.53
C PRO A 253 -17.48 -0.19 0.49
N TYR A 254 -16.92 -1.27 1.05
CA TYR A 254 -15.76 -1.18 1.94
C TYR A 254 -14.56 -0.59 1.21
N VAL A 255 -14.20 -1.10 0.02
CA VAL A 255 -13.07 -0.56 -0.75
C VAL A 255 -13.34 0.89 -1.18
N ALA A 256 -14.57 1.22 -1.59
CA ALA A 256 -14.97 2.58 -1.95
C ALA A 256 -14.86 3.58 -0.78
N ALA A 257 -15.14 3.13 0.44
CA ALA A 257 -15.01 3.90 1.67
C ALA A 257 -13.55 3.99 2.15
N PHE A 258 -12.79 2.92 1.95
CA PHE A 258 -11.47 2.75 2.55
C PHE A 258 -10.34 3.31 1.69
N VAL A 259 -10.37 3.10 0.36
CA VAL A 259 -9.33 3.58 -0.57
C VAL A 259 -9.72 4.97 -1.06
N GLY A 260 -8.90 5.97 -0.76
CA GLY A 260 -9.17 7.38 -1.04
C GLY A 260 -10.08 8.03 0.00
N VAL A 261 -10.58 9.22 -0.34
CA VAL A 261 -11.55 9.95 0.48
C VAL A 261 -12.91 9.89 -0.21
N SER A 262 -13.95 9.67 0.57
CA SER A 262 -15.34 9.62 0.09
C SER A 262 -16.28 10.26 1.12
N SER A 263 -17.26 11.00 0.64
CA SER A 263 -18.45 11.38 1.42
C SER A 263 -19.52 10.31 1.26
N VAL A 264 -20.33 10.12 2.30
CA VAL A 264 -21.44 9.18 2.30
C VAL A 264 -22.73 9.98 2.44
N VAL A 265 -23.61 9.87 1.46
CA VAL A 265 -24.84 10.67 1.37
C VAL A 265 -26.05 9.78 1.07
N PRO A 266 -27.26 10.15 1.48
CA PRO A 266 -28.46 9.38 1.13
C PRO A 266 -28.75 9.47 -0.37
N GLY A 267 -29.24 8.38 -0.95
CA GLY A 267 -29.73 8.33 -2.31
C GLY A 267 -30.82 7.26 -2.48
N THR A 268 -31.46 7.26 -3.64
CA THR A 268 -32.50 6.27 -3.98
C THR A 268 -32.17 5.61 -5.30
N VAL A 269 -32.02 4.28 -5.31
CA VAL A 269 -31.78 3.51 -6.53
C VAL A 269 -33.06 3.45 -7.36
N ALA A 270 -32.96 3.79 -8.64
CA ALA A 270 -34.07 3.73 -9.58
C ALA A 270 -34.57 2.29 -9.77
N VAL A 271 -35.83 2.13 -10.17
CA VAL A 271 -36.45 0.81 -10.43
C VAL A 271 -35.69 0.03 -11.53
N THR A 272 -35.08 0.73 -12.47
CA THR A 272 -34.24 0.18 -13.54
C THR A 272 -32.91 -0.40 -13.03
N GLY A 273 -32.45 0.00 -11.84
CA GLY A 273 -31.25 -0.52 -11.17
C GLY A 273 -29.91 -0.04 -11.76
N ASP A 274 -29.92 0.88 -12.72
CA ASP A 274 -28.74 1.39 -13.44
C ASP A 274 -28.31 2.80 -13.01
N ALA A 275 -29.15 3.50 -12.24
CA ALA A 275 -28.88 4.83 -11.73
C ALA A 275 -29.35 4.99 -10.27
N VAL A 276 -28.72 5.93 -9.57
CA VAL A 276 -29.11 6.38 -8.24
C VAL A 276 -29.41 7.87 -8.28
N GLU A 277 -30.52 8.26 -7.68
CA GLU A 277 -30.88 9.65 -7.52
C GLU A 277 -30.30 10.17 -6.20
N VAL A 278 -29.52 11.25 -6.28
CA VAL A 278 -28.96 11.97 -5.14
C VAL A 278 -29.40 13.42 -5.25
N TRP A 279 -30.23 13.88 -4.31
CA TRP A 279 -30.82 15.23 -4.30
C TRP A 279 -31.48 15.63 -5.64
N GLY A 280 -32.22 14.72 -6.27
CA GLY A 280 -32.88 14.95 -7.57
C GLY A 280 -31.95 14.87 -8.78
N VAL A 281 -30.66 14.56 -8.59
CA VAL A 281 -29.68 14.39 -9.66
C VAL A 281 -29.44 12.90 -9.91
N PRO A 282 -29.70 12.38 -11.13
CA PRO A 282 -29.40 10.99 -11.45
C PRO A 282 -27.89 10.81 -11.69
N LEU A 283 -27.30 9.86 -11.00
CA LEU A 283 -25.90 9.45 -11.16
C LEU A 283 -25.84 7.99 -11.64
N PRO A 284 -24.95 7.65 -12.60
CA PRO A 284 -24.79 6.27 -13.03
C PRO A 284 -24.36 5.38 -11.86
N LEU A 285 -24.95 4.19 -11.75
CA LEU A 285 -24.51 3.20 -10.77
C LEU A 285 -23.33 2.40 -11.29
N ARG A 286 -22.32 2.23 -10.44
CA ARG A 286 -21.34 1.17 -10.63
C ARG A 286 -21.99 -0.15 -10.22
N LEU A 287 -22.38 -0.94 -11.20
CA LEU A 287 -22.84 -2.30 -10.96
C LEU A 287 -21.68 -3.16 -10.45
N ILE A 288 -21.81 -3.63 -9.21
CA ILE A 288 -20.92 -4.61 -8.61
C ILE A 288 -21.48 -6.00 -8.93
N GLU A 289 -20.64 -6.85 -9.50
CA GLU A 289 -21.02 -8.22 -9.86
C GLU A 289 -21.51 -8.99 -8.63
N GLY A 290 -22.73 -9.56 -8.70
CA GLY A 290 -23.35 -10.28 -7.59
C GLY A 290 -23.93 -9.42 -6.46
N ALA A 291 -23.86 -8.09 -6.56
CA ALA A 291 -24.38 -7.17 -5.54
C ALA A 291 -25.14 -5.99 -6.16
N ALA A 292 -25.94 -6.23 -7.20
CA ALA A 292 -26.84 -5.22 -7.75
C ALA A 292 -27.82 -4.77 -6.66
N PRO A 293 -27.86 -3.48 -6.29
CA PRO A 293 -28.76 -3.01 -5.26
C PRO A 293 -30.21 -3.17 -5.74
N SER A 294 -31.07 -3.69 -4.86
CA SER A 294 -32.52 -3.60 -5.06
C SER A 294 -32.94 -2.13 -5.03
N ALA A 295 -33.97 -1.77 -5.81
CA ALA A 295 -34.56 -0.44 -5.73
C ALA A 295 -34.91 -0.08 -4.28
N GLY A 296 -34.65 1.17 -3.89
CA GLY A 296 -34.87 1.66 -2.53
C GLY A 296 -33.78 2.61 -2.04
N GLU A 297 -33.85 2.93 -0.74
CA GLU A 297 -32.90 3.82 -0.09
C GLU A 297 -31.51 3.17 0.07
N VAL A 298 -30.50 3.95 -0.29
CA VAL A 298 -29.09 3.55 -0.23
C VAL A 298 -28.24 4.68 0.33
N GLU A 299 -27.04 4.33 0.75
CA GLU A 299 -25.95 5.26 0.97
C GLU A 299 -25.03 5.29 -0.25
N VAL A 300 -24.75 6.48 -0.77
CA VAL A 300 -23.94 6.73 -1.96
C VAL A 300 -22.57 7.27 -1.56
N PHE A 301 -21.53 6.68 -2.14
CA PHE A 301 -20.16 7.12 -1.95
C PHE A 301 -19.77 8.13 -3.03
N LEU A 302 -19.52 9.38 -2.61
CA LEU A 302 -19.12 10.46 -3.49
C LEU A 302 -17.64 10.82 -3.28
N ARG A 303 -16.87 10.77 -4.37
CA ARG A 303 -15.48 11.25 -4.38
C ARG A 303 -15.45 12.78 -4.37
N PRO A 304 -14.57 13.42 -3.60
CA PRO A 304 -14.57 14.87 -3.48
C PRO A 304 -14.24 15.57 -4.80
N GLU A 305 -13.42 14.98 -5.66
CA GLU A 305 -13.11 15.48 -7.01
C GLU A 305 -14.26 15.32 -8.01
N ASN A 306 -15.25 14.48 -7.70
CA ASN A 306 -16.48 14.34 -8.49
C ASN A 306 -17.59 15.28 -7.99
N VAL A 307 -17.32 16.08 -6.95
CA VAL A 307 -18.20 17.14 -6.48
C VAL A 307 -17.52 18.47 -6.78
N ARG A 308 -18.25 19.43 -7.34
CA ARG A 308 -17.73 20.77 -7.65
C ARG A 308 -18.62 21.85 -7.09
N LEU A 309 -18.02 23.01 -6.85
CA LEU A 309 -18.79 24.23 -6.63
C LEU A 309 -19.46 24.62 -7.95
N ALA A 310 -20.75 24.93 -7.87
CA ALA A 310 -21.59 25.25 -9.01
C ALA A 310 -22.07 26.70 -8.94
N ALA A 311 -22.39 27.25 -10.11
CA ALA A 311 -23.00 28.58 -10.17
C ALA A 311 -24.44 28.53 -9.61
N ALA A 312 -24.96 29.69 -9.18
CA ALA A 312 -26.26 29.79 -8.51
C ALA A 312 -27.46 29.48 -9.44
N ASP A 313 -27.26 29.47 -10.75
CA ASP A 313 -28.24 29.15 -11.78
C ASP A 313 -28.14 27.70 -12.28
N GLU A 314 -27.13 26.96 -11.84
CA GLU A 314 -26.91 25.57 -12.22
C GLU A 314 -27.68 24.59 -11.31
N ALA A 315 -28.03 23.42 -11.87
CA ALA A 315 -28.61 22.32 -11.12
C ALA A 315 -27.60 21.78 -10.09
N GLY A 316 -28.06 21.62 -8.85
CA GLY A 316 -27.24 21.18 -7.73
C GLY A 316 -27.98 21.30 -6.42
N VAL A 317 -27.28 21.06 -5.31
CA VAL A 317 -27.83 21.18 -3.96
C VAL A 317 -27.16 22.34 -3.21
N ASP A 318 -27.97 23.12 -2.50
CA ASP A 318 -27.48 24.21 -1.66
C ASP A 318 -26.83 23.64 -0.39
N ALA A 319 -25.71 24.21 -0.01
CA ALA A 319 -24.93 23.80 1.15
C ALA A 319 -24.26 25.01 1.82
N VAL A 320 -23.84 24.82 3.07
CA VAL A 320 -23.13 25.81 3.87
C VAL A 320 -21.73 25.31 4.17
N VAL A 321 -20.72 26.12 3.87
CA VAL A 321 -19.32 25.78 4.12
C VAL A 321 -19.05 25.66 5.63
N GLN A 322 -18.51 24.52 6.04
CA GLN A 322 -18.10 24.23 7.42
C GLN A 322 -16.59 24.33 7.61
N GLU A 323 -15.81 23.97 6.58
CA GLU A 323 -14.36 24.04 6.61
C GLU A 323 -13.83 24.15 5.18
N SER A 324 -12.73 24.88 4.99
CA SER A 324 -11.96 24.87 3.73
C SER A 324 -10.47 24.71 4.04
N THR A 325 -9.91 23.56 3.70
CA THR A 325 -8.50 23.22 3.89
C THR A 325 -7.70 23.46 2.60
N PHE A 326 -6.56 24.13 2.70
CA PHE A 326 -5.63 24.31 1.58
C PHE A 326 -4.62 23.15 1.54
N LEU A 327 -4.58 22.42 0.42
CA LEU A 327 -3.74 21.23 0.23
C LEU A 327 -2.54 21.48 -0.71
N GLY A 328 -2.19 22.73 -0.97
CA GLY A 328 -1.11 23.11 -1.88
C GLY A 328 -1.58 23.34 -3.30
N ASN A 329 -1.88 22.27 -4.05
CA ASN A 329 -2.34 22.35 -5.45
C ASN A 329 -3.86 22.38 -5.60
N SER A 330 -4.61 22.12 -4.53
CA SER A 330 -6.07 22.15 -4.49
C SER A 330 -6.57 22.65 -3.13
N ARG A 331 -7.88 22.90 -3.04
CA ARG A 331 -8.61 23.07 -1.80
C ARG A 331 -9.56 21.92 -1.62
N ARG A 332 -9.76 21.50 -0.37
CA ARG A 332 -10.80 20.58 0.00
C ARG A 332 -11.72 21.24 1.01
N THR A 333 -12.98 21.36 0.65
CA THR A 333 -13.98 22.07 1.43
C THR A 333 -15.04 21.10 1.91
N LEU A 334 -15.30 21.12 3.21
CA LEU A 334 -16.41 20.40 3.82
C LEU A 334 -17.64 21.32 3.81
N VAL A 335 -18.72 20.86 3.19
CA VAL A 335 -20.00 21.56 3.15
C VAL A 335 -21.09 20.74 3.83
N HIS A 336 -22.07 21.44 4.38
CA HIS A 336 -23.23 20.87 5.06
C HIS A 336 -24.49 21.20 4.25
N THR A 337 -25.17 20.18 3.74
CA THR A 337 -26.42 20.31 2.99
C THR A 337 -27.61 20.47 3.93
N ALA A 338 -28.74 20.95 3.40
CA ALA A 338 -29.95 21.21 4.20
C ALA A 338 -30.55 19.96 4.88
N ASP A 339 -30.25 18.76 4.36
CA ASP A 339 -30.71 17.48 4.89
C ASP A 339 -29.82 16.88 5.98
N GLY A 340 -28.74 17.58 6.37
CA GLY A 340 -27.82 17.11 7.41
C GLY A 340 -26.54 16.43 6.88
N SER A 341 -26.42 16.21 5.57
CA SER A 341 -25.27 15.50 5.00
C SER A 341 -24.00 16.37 4.98
N LEU A 342 -22.86 15.74 5.24
CA LEU A 342 -21.54 16.36 5.14
C LEU A 342 -20.84 15.87 3.88
N VAL A 343 -20.47 16.80 3.00
CA VAL A 343 -19.88 16.51 1.69
C VAL A 343 -18.53 17.20 1.56
N GLN A 344 -17.52 16.45 1.14
CA GLN A 344 -16.22 17.01 0.77
C GLN A 344 -16.21 17.35 -0.72
N VAL A 345 -15.72 18.54 -1.04
CA VAL A 345 -15.61 19.07 -2.39
C VAL A 345 -14.14 19.40 -2.64
N GLN A 346 -13.55 18.86 -3.69
CA GLN A 346 -12.19 19.19 -4.09
C GLN A 346 -12.21 20.13 -5.29
N HIS A 347 -11.68 21.34 -5.11
CA HIS A 347 -11.75 22.40 -6.12
C HIS A 347 -10.42 23.17 -6.26
N PRO A 348 -10.23 23.96 -7.34
CA PRO A 348 -9.01 24.73 -7.55
C PRO A 348 -8.73 25.74 -6.43
N VAL A 349 -7.45 26.06 -6.22
CA VAL A 349 -6.98 27.00 -5.19
C VAL A 349 -7.56 28.41 -5.36
N ALA A 350 -7.88 28.78 -6.60
CA ALA A 350 -8.42 30.09 -6.98
C ALA A 350 -9.85 30.32 -6.44
N GLU A 351 -10.64 29.26 -6.31
CA GLU A 351 -11.97 29.31 -5.72
C GLU A 351 -11.83 29.41 -4.19
N ARG A 352 -12.13 30.58 -3.66
CA ARG A 352 -11.98 30.87 -2.22
C ARG A 352 -13.36 30.97 -1.60
N VAL A 353 -13.62 30.04 -0.70
CA VAL A 353 -14.82 30.00 0.14
C VAL A 353 -14.42 30.05 1.60
N GLN A 354 -15.28 30.59 2.44
CA GLN A 354 -15.08 30.78 3.87
C GLN A 354 -16.17 30.09 4.68
N PHE A 355 -15.89 29.85 5.96
CA PHE A 355 -16.88 29.33 6.90
C PHE A 355 -18.17 30.15 6.86
N GLY A 356 -19.32 29.48 6.73
CA GLY A 356 -20.63 30.11 6.69
C GLY A 356 -21.08 30.58 5.30
N ASP A 357 -20.21 30.54 4.28
CA ASP A 357 -20.62 30.84 2.92
C ASP A 357 -21.70 29.86 2.45
N ARG A 358 -22.72 30.41 1.78
CA ARG A 358 -23.73 29.61 1.07
C ARG A 358 -23.22 29.32 -0.32
N VAL A 359 -23.09 28.05 -0.64
CA VAL A 359 -22.61 27.56 -1.92
C VAL A 359 -23.60 26.58 -2.51
N ARG A 360 -23.55 26.40 -3.83
CA ARG A 360 -24.21 25.27 -4.49
C ARG A 360 -23.15 24.26 -4.89
N ILE A 361 -23.43 22.98 -4.69
CA ILE A 361 -22.59 21.88 -5.17
C ILE A 361 -23.31 21.10 -6.27
N ALA A 362 -22.55 20.67 -7.27
CA ALA A 362 -23.02 19.80 -8.35
C ALA A 362 -22.09 18.59 -8.49
N PHE A 363 -22.59 17.55 -9.14
CA PHE A 363 -21.88 16.28 -9.33
C PHE A 363 -21.39 16.15 -10.77
N ALA A 364 -20.20 15.60 -10.93
CA ALA A 364 -19.79 15.02 -12.20
C ALA A 364 -20.63 13.76 -12.48
N SER A 365 -20.92 13.50 -13.76
CA SER A 365 -21.67 12.30 -14.19
C SER A 365 -20.75 11.07 -14.21
N GLU A 366 -20.15 10.77 -13.06
CA GLU A 366 -19.25 9.63 -12.85
C GLU A 366 -19.98 8.49 -12.15
N PRO A 367 -19.70 7.21 -12.49
CA PRO A 367 -20.35 6.09 -11.82
C PRO A 367 -20.03 6.03 -10.33
N VAL A 368 -21.07 5.91 -9.51
CA VAL A 368 -20.96 5.88 -8.04
C VAL A 368 -21.22 4.49 -7.47
N VAL A 369 -20.62 4.23 -6.32
CA VAL A 369 -20.83 3.00 -5.56
C VAL A 369 -21.87 3.28 -4.50
N VAL A 370 -22.71 2.28 -4.21
CA VAL A 370 -23.74 2.38 -3.19
C VAL A 370 -23.72 1.19 -2.25
N ARG A 371 -24.27 1.35 -1.05
CA ARG A 371 -24.62 0.24 -0.16
C ARG A 371 -26.04 0.40 0.37
N PRO A 372 -26.73 -0.70 0.73
CA PRO A 372 -28.02 -0.61 1.41
C PRO A 372 -27.91 0.22 2.68
N ARG A 373 -28.91 1.06 2.95
CA ARG A 373 -29.02 1.77 4.21
C ARG A 373 -29.39 0.78 5.33
N ALA A 374 -28.64 0.80 6.42
CA ALA A 374 -28.78 -0.13 7.55
C ALA A 374 -30.01 0.17 8.42
#